data_AF-A0A0G0MRA7-F1
#
_entry.id   AF-A0A0G0MRA7-F1
#
_cell.length_a   1.000
_cell.length_b   1.000
_cell.length_c   1.000
_cell.angle_alpha   90.00
_cell.angle_beta   90.00
_cell.angle_gamma   90.00
#
_symmetry.space_group_name_H-M   'P 1'
#
loop_
_entity.id
_entity.type
_entity.pdbx_description
1 polymer ?
#
loop_
_entity_poly.entity_id
_entity_poly.type
_entity_poly.pdbx_seq_one_letter_code
_entity_poly.pdbx_strand_id
1 'polypeptide(L)'
;MHTDFWPWLKVECLKDGIPVKTKESYFNQDSTIIHLGKLDRGNVELRAIIRPSGRGATIRAFEGRGHGALVLKKDNGEKPGEHVFAKTVSIRRNDGINPPFTRYPENHFRIVELCGNQLRHFEVALIAQNGRFFVVKQLTRAGELFRDEEVVFPPLVGWEEFTDLLTEIAKGRALKHTSKAPMPAFPAPANGLGNFQGRVLWWNLAQQFGAIRLRNGSAARIHRSHLTRPNSRLAYAATGEIVEFEKLSLPNQTTDRSTEFRSEAYAAKVLTK
;
A
#
# COMPACT_ATOMS: atom_id res chain seq x y z
N MET A 1 -22.55 9.95 -3.95
CA MET A 1 -22.02 10.18 -2.59
C MET A 1 -21.12 8.98 -2.28
N HIS A 2 -19.80 9.10 -2.46
CA HIS A 2 -18.89 7.95 -2.33
C HIS A 2 -18.46 7.82 -0.87
N THR A 3 -18.93 6.78 -0.20
CA THR A 3 -18.57 6.43 1.18
C THR A 3 -17.12 5.94 1.22
N ASP A 4 -16.37 6.36 2.25
CA ASP A 4 -15.04 5.81 2.54
C ASP A 4 -15.13 4.27 2.55
N PHE A 5 -14.26 3.61 1.79
CA PHE A 5 -14.28 2.16 1.61
C PHE A 5 -14.00 1.42 2.93
N TRP A 6 -13.33 2.10 3.87
CA TRP A 6 -13.02 1.58 5.20
C TRP A 6 -13.36 2.66 6.25
N PRO A 7 -14.65 2.87 6.57
CA PRO A 7 -15.10 3.98 7.41
C PRO A 7 -14.56 3.88 8.85
N TRP A 8 -14.09 2.70 9.23
CA TRP A 8 -13.50 2.39 10.52
C TRP A 8 -11.99 2.69 10.60
N LEU A 9 -11.32 3.00 9.48
CA LEU A 9 -9.92 3.44 9.46
C LEU A 9 -9.82 4.87 8.88
N LYS A 10 -9.75 5.86 9.78
CA LYS A 10 -9.53 7.26 9.42
C LYS A 10 -8.04 7.55 9.40
N VAL A 11 -7.56 8.29 8.40
CA VAL A 11 -6.19 8.79 8.36
C VAL A 11 -6.18 10.31 8.27
N GLU A 12 -5.35 10.93 9.09
CA GLU A 12 -5.14 12.36 9.14
C GLU A 12 -3.66 12.67 8.94
N CYS A 13 -3.38 13.84 8.35
CA CYS A 13 -2.06 14.43 8.32
C CYS A 13 -2.09 15.70 9.17
N LEU A 14 -1.20 15.79 10.15
CA LEU A 14 -1.07 16.94 11.02
C LEU A 14 0.25 17.64 10.75
N LYS A 15 0.22 18.96 10.59
CA LYS A 15 1.41 19.80 10.55
C LYS A 15 1.39 20.69 11.78
N ASP A 16 2.43 20.60 12.60
CA ASP A 16 2.53 21.34 13.87
C ASP A 16 1.29 21.12 14.77
N GLY A 17 0.79 19.88 14.82
CA GLY A 17 -0.41 19.48 15.58
C GLY A 17 -1.75 19.87 14.93
N ILE A 18 -1.73 20.59 13.81
CA ILE A 18 -2.94 21.08 13.14
C ILE A 18 -3.28 20.20 11.93
N PRO A 19 -4.52 19.70 11.79
CA PRO A 19 -4.93 18.94 10.61
C PRO A 19 -4.75 19.73 9.31
N VAL A 20 -4.04 19.13 8.35
CA VAL A 20 -3.86 19.71 7.02
C VAL A 20 -5.17 19.58 6.25
N LYS A 21 -5.67 20.71 5.72
CA LYS A 21 -6.94 20.74 4.95
C LYS A 21 -6.85 19.85 3.71
N THR A 22 -7.86 19.01 3.54
CA THR A 22 -7.98 18.08 2.42
C THR A 22 -8.79 18.72 1.29
N LYS A 23 -8.35 18.60 0.04
CA LYS A 23 -9.03 19.25 -1.11
C LYS A 23 -9.79 18.28 -2.00
N GLU A 24 -9.20 17.12 -2.27
CA GLU A 24 -9.70 16.14 -3.25
C GLU A 24 -9.39 14.74 -2.72
N SER A 25 -10.27 13.77 -2.99
CA SER A 25 -10.03 12.37 -2.66
C SER A 25 -10.27 11.47 -3.87
N TYR A 26 -9.36 10.52 -4.09
CA TYR A 26 -9.52 9.46 -5.08
C TYR A 26 -9.77 8.13 -4.37
N PHE A 27 -10.66 7.33 -4.94
CA PHE A 27 -11.07 6.05 -4.38
C PHE A 27 -10.98 4.97 -5.44
N ASN A 28 -10.46 3.81 -5.06
CA ASN A 28 -10.70 2.55 -5.76
C ASN A 28 -11.05 1.48 -4.72
N GLN A 29 -11.24 0.23 -5.14
CA GLN A 29 -11.66 -0.85 -4.25
C GLN A 29 -10.73 -1.05 -3.04
N ASP A 30 -9.43 -0.76 -3.19
CA ASP A 30 -8.45 -1.09 -2.16
C ASP A 30 -7.80 0.14 -1.53
N SER A 31 -8.15 1.36 -1.94
CA SER A 31 -7.42 2.55 -1.48
C SER A 31 -8.23 3.83 -1.42
N THR A 32 -7.78 4.68 -0.50
CA THR A 32 -8.19 6.08 -0.36
C THR A 32 -6.96 6.96 -0.49
N ILE A 33 -7.04 7.97 -1.35
CA ILE A 33 -5.95 8.90 -1.65
C ILE A 33 -6.49 10.30 -1.36
N ILE A 34 -5.85 11.02 -0.46
CA ILE A 34 -6.27 12.34 0.00
C ILE A 34 -5.22 13.37 -0.43
N HIS A 35 -5.60 14.30 -1.30
CA HIS A 35 -4.72 15.36 -1.79
C HIS A 35 -4.59 16.49 -0.75
N LEU A 36 -3.36 16.72 -0.30
CA LEU A 36 -3.01 17.76 0.67
C LEU A 36 -2.54 19.07 0.02
N GLY A 37 -2.20 19.05 -1.27
CA GLY A 37 -1.61 20.20 -1.96
C GLY A 37 -0.10 20.26 -1.83
N LYS A 38 0.46 21.47 -1.69
CA LYS A 38 1.90 21.68 -1.50
C LYS A 38 2.21 21.69 -0.02
N LEU A 39 3.26 20.99 0.37
CA LEU A 39 3.84 21.09 1.70
C LEU A 39 5.30 21.54 1.58
N ASP A 40 5.71 22.43 2.47
CA ASP A 40 7.10 22.87 2.59
C ASP A 40 7.96 21.90 3.40
N ARG A 41 9.23 22.26 3.61
CA ARG A 41 10.15 21.51 4.46
C ARG A 41 9.59 21.33 5.88
N GLY A 42 10.09 20.30 6.57
CA GLY A 42 9.80 20.04 7.97
C GLY A 42 9.29 18.62 8.17
N ASN A 43 8.51 18.43 9.23
CA ASN A 43 7.92 17.15 9.56
C ASN A 43 6.41 17.29 9.59
N VAL A 44 5.72 16.21 9.26
CA VAL A 44 4.28 16.07 9.48
C VAL A 44 4.01 14.75 10.17
N GLU A 45 2.93 14.70 10.94
CA GLU A 45 2.46 13.48 11.57
C GLU A 45 1.36 12.84 10.71
N LEU A 46 1.56 11.58 10.34
CA LEU A 46 0.50 10.72 9.84
C LEU A 46 -0.15 10.00 11.02
N ARG A 47 -1.44 10.24 11.22
CA ARG A 47 -2.23 9.64 12.31
C ARG A 47 -3.32 8.75 11.75
N ALA A 48 -3.29 7.47 12.12
CA ALA A 48 -4.36 6.51 11.84
C ALA A 48 -5.22 6.32 13.09
N ILE A 49 -6.52 6.57 12.96
CA ILE A 49 -7.53 6.37 13.99
C ILE A 49 -8.42 5.21 13.55
N ILE A 50 -8.47 4.16 14.35
CA ILE A 50 -9.03 2.87 13.96
C ILE A 50 -10.08 2.45 14.97
N ARG A 51 -11.28 2.17 14.49
CA ARG A 51 -12.29 1.44 15.25
C ARG A 51 -12.25 -0.02 14.79
N PRO A 52 -12.17 -1.00 15.70
CA PRO A 52 -12.25 -2.41 15.34
C PRO A 52 -13.43 -2.68 14.40
N SER A 53 -13.21 -3.45 13.33
CA SER A 53 -14.30 -3.84 12.42
C SER A 53 -15.29 -4.82 13.05
N GLY A 54 -14.92 -5.43 14.18
CA GLY A 54 -15.77 -6.33 14.95
C GLY A 54 -15.25 -6.61 16.35
N ARG A 55 -16.08 -7.26 17.17
CA ARG A 55 -15.73 -7.65 18.54
C ARG A 55 -14.55 -8.63 18.52
N GLY A 56 -13.56 -8.38 19.38
CA GLY A 56 -12.38 -9.24 19.48
C GLY A 56 -11.35 -9.08 18.35
N ALA A 57 -11.45 -8.01 17.54
CA ALA A 57 -10.37 -7.70 16.60
C ALA A 57 -9.08 -7.36 17.35
N THR A 58 -7.95 -7.93 16.91
CA THR A 58 -6.63 -7.48 17.35
C THR A 58 -6.06 -6.58 16.27
N ILE A 59 -5.61 -5.39 16.68
CA ILE A 59 -4.98 -4.41 15.80
C ILE A 59 -3.55 -4.19 16.27
N ARG A 60 -2.61 -4.20 15.32
CA ARG A 60 -1.21 -3.81 15.53
C ARG A 60 -0.78 -2.89 14.40
N ALA A 61 0.04 -1.90 14.72
CA ALA A 61 0.73 -1.10 13.72
C ALA A 61 2.24 -1.27 13.87
N PHE A 62 2.96 -1.22 12.76
CA PHE A 62 4.39 -1.49 12.75
C PHE A 62 5.09 -0.79 11.58
N GLU A 63 6.40 -0.67 11.69
CA GLU A 63 7.29 -0.20 10.64
C GLU A 63 8.25 -1.33 10.27
N GLY A 64 8.50 -1.53 8.97
CA GLY A 64 9.48 -2.49 8.47
C GLY A 64 10.56 -1.78 7.67
N ARG A 65 11.83 -2.15 7.88
CA ARG A 65 12.99 -1.58 7.17
C ARG A 65 13.47 -2.49 6.02
N GLY A 66 12.56 -3.16 5.31
CA GLY A 66 12.91 -4.21 4.35
C GLY A 66 13.07 -5.55 5.06
N HIS A 67 14.20 -6.25 4.86
CA HIS A 67 14.57 -7.53 5.48
C HIS A 67 15.07 -7.38 6.93
N GLY A 68 14.32 -6.67 7.77
CA GLY A 68 14.73 -6.45 9.15
C GLY A 68 13.54 -6.42 10.10
N ALA A 69 13.86 -6.55 11.39
CA ALA A 69 12.89 -6.64 12.47
C ALA A 69 11.80 -5.56 12.37
N LEU A 70 10.55 -5.98 12.57
CA LEU A 70 9.41 -5.09 12.64
C LEU A 70 9.46 -4.29 13.94
N VAL A 71 9.29 -2.97 13.83
CA VAL A 71 9.18 -2.10 15.00
C VAL A 71 7.71 -1.82 15.25
N LEU A 72 7.16 -2.41 16.32
CA LEU A 72 5.79 -2.17 16.73
C LEU A 72 5.59 -0.73 17.16
N LYS A 73 4.48 -0.13 16.73
CA LYS A 73 4.08 1.22 17.12
C LYS A 73 3.21 1.15 18.37
N LYS A 74 3.46 2.06 19.30
CA LYS A 74 2.60 2.26 20.47
C LYS A 74 1.21 2.71 20.01
N ASP A 75 0.20 2.10 20.63
CA ASP A 75 -1.18 2.58 20.55
C ASP A 75 -1.38 3.74 21.53
N ASN A 76 -1.83 4.87 21.00
CA ASN A 76 -2.11 6.10 21.73
C ASN A 76 -3.62 6.37 21.85
N GLY A 77 -4.47 5.37 21.62
CA GLY A 77 -5.92 5.48 21.79
C GLY A 77 -6.29 5.74 23.25
N GLU A 78 -6.98 6.86 23.50
CA GLU A 78 -7.48 7.21 24.83
C GLU A 78 -8.94 6.76 25.04
N LYS A 79 -9.67 6.56 23.94
CA LYS A 79 -11.09 6.20 23.97
C LYS A 79 -11.26 4.68 23.93
N PRO A 80 -12.15 4.10 24.76
CA PRO A 80 -12.48 2.69 24.66
C PRO A 80 -12.91 2.30 23.24
N GLY A 81 -12.29 1.26 22.70
CA GLY A 81 -12.59 0.75 21.35
C GLY A 81 -12.02 1.60 20.20
N GLU A 82 -11.13 2.55 20.48
CA GLU A 82 -10.40 3.31 19.46
C GLU A 82 -8.89 3.04 19.61
N HIS A 83 -8.24 2.73 18.50
CA HIS A 83 -6.79 2.60 18.40
C HIS A 83 -6.22 3.78 17.63
N VAL A 84 -5.13 4.38 18.12
CA VAL A 84 -4.50 5.54 17.47
C VAL A 84 -3.01 5.29 17.29
N PHE A 85 -2.58 5.23 16.04
CA PHE A 85 -1.17 5.04 15.68
C PHE A 85 -0.66 6.24 14.89
N ALA A 86 0.53 6.73 15.24
CA ALA A 86 1.10 7.93 14.63
C ALA A 86 2.53 7.71 14.14
N LYS A 87 2.88 8.31 13.00
CA LYS A 87 4.24 8.33 12.46
C LYS A 87 4.60 9.73 11.99
N THR A 88 5.72 10.25 12.48
CA THR A 88 6.34 11.44 11.92
C THR A 88 7.03 11.11 10.59
N VAL A 89 6.70 11.87 9.55
CA VAL A 89 7.30 11.76 8.22
C VAL A 89 8.00 13.07 7.87
N SER A 90 9.27 12.97 7.50
CA SER A 90 10.07 14.12 7.09
C SER A 90 9.84 14.49 5.63
N ILE A 91 9.62 15.78 5.39
CA ILE A 91 9.54 16.39 4.07
C ILE A 91 10.93 16.93 3.71
N ARG A 92 11.56 16.27 2.75
CA ARG A 92 12.94 16.55 2.33
C ARG A 92 12.97 17.50 1.14
N ARG A 93 14.07 18.24 1.06
CA ARG A 93 14.56 18.96 -0.13
C ARG A 93 16.03 18.60 -0.29
N ASN A 94 16.46 18.31 -1.51
CA ASN A 94 17.88 18.27 -1.83
C ASN A 94 18.18 19.49 -2.70
N ASP A 95 19.36 20.07 -2.54
CA ASP A 95 19.84 21.10 -3.45
C ASP A 95 19.84 20.52 -4.88
N GLY A 96 19.12 21.18 -5.80
CA GLY A 96 18.90 20.70 -7.17
C GLY A 96 17.68 19.79 -7.40
N ILE A 97 17.08 19.20 -6.36
CA ILE A 97 15.79 18.47 -6.48
C ILE A 97 14.66 19.38 -6.03
N ASN A 98 14.15 20.16 -6.97
CA ASN A 98 12.85 20.81 -6.86
C ASN A 98 11.86 19.92 -7.63
N PRO A 99 10.87 19.30 -6.97
CA PRO A 99 10.17 19.78 -5.76
C PRO A 99 10.35 18.92 -4.48
N PRO A 100 9.85 19.39 -3.31
CA PRO A 100 9.90 18.65 -2.04
C PRO A 100 9.31 17.24 -2.13
N PHE A 101 9.86 16.31 -1.36
CA PHE A 101 9.49 14.89 -1.43
C PHE A 101 9.55 14.17 -0.08
N THR A 102 8.91 13.00 -0.01
CA THR A 102 9.09 11.99 1.04
C THR A 102 9.82 10.77 0.46
N ARG A 103 10.54 10.01 1.31
CA ARG A 103 11.35 8.86 0.88
C ARG A 103 10.79 7.57 1.45
N TYR A 104 10.61 6.55 0.61
CA TYR A 104 10.39 5.17 1.05
C TYR A 104 11.71 4.56 1.56
N PRO A 105 11.72 3.77 2.65
CA PRO A 105 10.58 3.29 3.45
C PRO A 105 10.10 4.23 4.57
N GLU A 106 10.71 5.39 4.76
CA GLU A 106 10.43 6.28 5.90
C GLU A 106 9.07 7.00 5.84
N ASN A 107 8.37 6.91 4.71
CA ASN A 107 7.16 7.68 4.44
C ASN A 107 5.85 6.96 4.82
N HIS A 108 5.94 5.76 5.38
CA HIS A 108 4.78 4.92 5.65
C HIS A 108 4.90 4.12 6.95
N PHE A 109 3.77 3.63 7.42
CA PHE A 109 3.69 2.54 8.39
C PHE A 109 2.57 1.58 7.99
N ARG A 110 2.56 0.41 8.61
CA ARG A 110 1.62 -0.67 8.33
C ARG A 110 0.69 -0.89 9.50
N ILE A 111 -0.51 -1.35 9.20
CA ILE A 111 -1.52 -1.75 10.16
C ILE A 111 -1.98 -3.14 9.77
N VAL A 112 -2.05 -4.03 10.75
CA VAL A 112 -2.70 -5.32 10.62
C VAL A 112 -3.89 -5.39 11.56
N GLU A 113 -5.01 -5.87 11.03
CA GLU A 113 -6.20 -6.24 11.78
C GLU A 113 -6.47 -7.73 11.59
N LEU A 114 -6.68 -8.45 12.69
CA LEU A 114 -7.22 -9.81 12.69
C LEU A 114 -8.55 -9.84 13.44
N CYS A 115 -9.66 -10.00 12.71
CA CYS A 115 -11.01 -10.10 13.27
C CYS A 115 -11.62 -11.48 12.93
N GLY A 116 -11.83 -12.32 13.94
CA GLY A 116 -12.05 -13.76 13.73
C GLY A 116 -10.84 -14.35 12.98
N ASN A 117 -11.09 -14.88 11.78
CA ASN A 117 -10.05 -15.38 10.88
C ASN A 117 -9.65 -14.39 9.79
N GLN A 118 -10.36 -13.26 9.67
CA GLN A 118 -10.15 -12.32 8.58
C GLN A 118 -8.95 -11.44 8.91
N LEU A 119 -7.89 -11.61 8.11
CA LEU A 119 -6.71 -10.77 8.10
C LEU A 119 -6.92 -9.61 7.13
N ARG A 120 -6.62 -8.40 7.58
CA ARG A 120 -6.48 -7.23 6.72
C ARG A 120 -5.18 -6.51 7.03
N HIS A 121 -4.45 -6.15 5.99
CA HIS A 121 -3.17 -5.47 6.10
C HIS A 121 -3.18 -4.20 5.26
N PHE A 122 -3.01 -3.06 5.92
CA PHE A 122 -3.04 -1.74 5.32
C PHE A 122 -1.67 -1.08 5.37
N GLU A 123 -1.35 -0.34 4.32
CA GLU A 123 -0.28 0.65 4.33
C GLU A 123 -0.87 2.05 4.40
N VAL A 124 -0.34 2.86 5.33
CA VAL A 124 -0.65 4.28 5.46
C VAL A 124 0.61 5.06 5.17
N ALA A 125 0.57 5.96 4.19
CA ALA A 125 1.75 6.68 3.74
C ALA A 125 1.48 8.13 3.36
N LEU A 126 2.54 8.94 3.40
CA LEU A 126 2.60 10.26 2.80
C LEU A 126 3.49 10.17 1.57
N ILE A 127 2.93 10.39 0.39
CA ILE A 127 3.68 10.34 -0.86
C ILE A 127 3.74 11.72 -1.51
N ALA A 128 4.78 11.94 -2.29
CA ALA A 128 4.95 13.15 -3.06
C ALA A 128 5.16 12.83 -4.55
N GLN A 129 4.40 13.52 -5.41
CA GLN A 129 4.60 13.51 -6.86
C GLN A 129 4.53 14.93 -7.39
N ASN A 130 5.55 15.33 -8.15
CA ASN A 130 5.59 16.65 -8.80
C ASN A 130 5.29 17.81 -7.82
N GLY A 131 5.78 17.68 -6.58
CA GLY A 131 5.69 18.71 -5.54
C GLY A 131 4.35 18.79 -4.82
N ARG A 132 3.44 17.85 -5.10
CA ARG A 132 2.17 17.70 -4.41
C ARG A 132 2.21 16.49 -3.50
N PHE A 133 1.60 16.63 -2.34
CA PHE A 133 1.56 15.62 -1.30
C PHE A 133 0.19 14.97 -1.22
N PHE A 134 0.21 13.67 -0.97
CA PHE A 134 -0.97 12.84 -0.86
C PHE A 134 -0.83 11.92 0.35
N VAL A 135 -1.86 11.87 1.17
CA VAL A 135 -2.02 10.80 2.16
C VAL A 135 -2.69 9.63 1.47
N VAL A 136 -2.14 8.45 1.64
CA VAL A 136 -2.71 7.22 1.08
C VAL A 136 -2.96 6.22 2.19
N LYS A 137 -4.12 5.57 2.10
CA LYS A 137 -4.50 4.38 2.86
C LYS A 137 -4.78 3.29 1.83
N GLN A 138 -4.05 2.19 1.89
CA GLN A 138 -4.19 1.10 0.93
C GLN A 138 -4.28 -0.25 1.64
N LEU A 139 -5.33 -1.03 1.34
CA LEU A 139 -5.36 -2.46 1.64
C LEU A 139 -4.37 -3.15 0.69
N THR A 140 -3.30 -3.71 1.25
CA THR A 140 -2.25 -4.37 0.45
C THR A 140 -2.35 -5.88 0.51
N ARG A 141 -2.97 -6.43 1.56
CA ARG A 141 -3.29 -7.86 1.68
C ARG A 141 -4.59 -8.05 2.46
N ALA A 142 -5.39 -9.01 2.03
CA ALA A 142 -6.54 -9.52 2.77
C ALA A 142 -6.68 -11.02 2.55
N GLY A 143 -7.21 -11.74 3.53
CA GLY A 143 -7.46 -13.17 3.43
C GLY A 143 -7.90 -13.78 4.75
N GLU A 144 -8.16 -15.09 4.74
CA GLU A 144 -8.44 -15.85 5.95
C GLU A 144 -7.17 -16.53 6.48
N LEU A 145 -7.03 -16.53 7.81
CA LEU A 145 -6.08 -17.38 8.53
C LEU A 145 -6.77 -18.68 8.93
N PHE A 146 -6.02 -19.77 8.86
CA PHE A 146 -6.49 -21.09 9.28
C PHE A 146 -5.49 -21.73 10.25
N ARG A 147 -5.90 -22.85 10.86
CA ARG A 147 -5.02 -23.68 11.67
C ARG A 147 -5.01 -25.11 11.11
N ASP A 148 -3.81 -25.64 10.92
CA ASP A 148 -3.51 -27.03 10.54
C ASP A 148 -2.19 -27.41 11.20
N GLU A 149 -2.28 -27.86 12.47
CA GLU A 149 -1.17 -27.93 13.45
C GLU A 149 -0.56 -26.55 13.78
N GLU A 150 -0.08 -25.84 12.76
CA GLU A 150 0.42 -24.47 12.76
C GLU A 150 -0.59 -23.47 12.14
N VAL A 151 -0.28 -22.18 12.23
CA VAL A 151 -1.10 -21.13 11.59
C VAL A 151 -0.76 -21.06 10.10
N VAL A 152 -1.79 -21.16 9.26
CA VAL A 152 -1.66 -21.07 7.80
C VAL A 152 -2.00 -19.65 7.35
N PHE A 153 -1.04 -19.00 6.69
CA PHE A 153 -1.16 -17.63 6.17
C PHE A 153 -1.41 -17.61 4.66
N PRO A 154 -2.09 -16.58 4.12
CA PRO A 154 -2.01 -16.24 2.70
C PRO A 154 -0.54 -16.08 2.28
N PRO A 155 -0.14 -16.36 1.02
CA PRO A 155 1.27 -16.32 0.62
C PRO A 155 2.01 -15.01 0.99
N LEU A 156 3.00 -15.09 1.89
CA LEU A 156 3.82 -13.97 2.39
C LEU A 156 5.28 -14.01 1.90
N VAL A 157 5.51 -14.49 0.66
CA VAL A 157 6.86 -14.71 0.11
C VAL A 157 7.82 -13.57 0.44
N GLY A 158 8.93 -13.90 1.10
CA GLY A 158 10.01 -12.96 1.46
C GLY A 158 9.77 -12.10 2.69
N TRP A 159 8.80 -12.45 3.56
CA TRP A 159 8.41 -11.64 4.73
C TRP A 159 8.24 -12.48 6.00
N GLU A 160 9.34 -13.08 6.43
CA GLU A 160 9.41 -13.95 7.61
C GLU A 160 9.01 -13.21 8.88
N GLU A 161 9.48 -11.98 9.09
CA GLU A 161 9.18 -11.21 10.28
C GLU A 161 7.70 -10.83 10.38
N PHE A 162 7.03 -10.68 9.23
CA PHE A 162 5.58 -10.48 9.22
C PHE A 162 4.83 -11.77 9.56
N THR A 163 5.33 -12.91 9.12
CA THR A 163 4.81 -14.23 9.50
C THR A 163 4.89 -14.43 11.02
N ASP A 164 6.01 -14.05 11.64
CA ASP A 164 6.20 -14.13 13.09
C ASP A 164 5.19 -13.25 13.84
N LEU A 165 5.02 -11.99 13.41
CA LEU A 165 4.02 -11.09 13.99
C LEU A 165 2.60 -11.66 13.88
N LEU A 166 2.24 -12.22 12.73
CA LEU A 166 0.91 -12.82 12.55
C LEU A 166 0.73 -14.07 13.40
N THR A 167 1.77 -14.88 13.57
CA THR A 167 1.76 -16.05 14.45
C THR A 167 1.52 -15.64 15.90
N GLU A 168 2.19 -14.58 16.36
CA GLU A 168 1.97 -14.00 17.68
C GLU A 168 0.51 -13.51 17.85
N ILE A 169 0.00 -12.74 16.89
CA ILE A 169 -1.38 -12.22 16.91
C ILE A 169 -2.42 -13.36 16.88
N ALA A 170 -2.11 -14.47 16.22
CA ALA A 170 -2.97 -15.64 16.10
C ALA A 170 -2.90 -16.59 17.31
N LYS A 171 -1.94 -16.41 18.22
CA LYS A 171 -1.74 -17.28 19.37
C LYS A 171 -2.98 -17.32 20.27
N GLY A 172 -3.44 -18.53 20.60
CA GLY A 172 -4.62 -18.75 21.44
C GLY A 172 -5.98 -18.46 20.76
N ARG A 173 -6.00 -18.07 19.48
CA ARG A 173 -7.25 -17.88 18.74
C ARG A 173 -7.79 -19.21 18.20
N ALA A 174 -9.10 -19.39 18.34
CA ALA A 174 -9.85 -20.47 17.70
C ALA A 174 -10.04 -20.16 16.20
N LEU A 175 -8.99 -20.38 15.41
CA LEU A 175 -9.05 -20.28 13.96
C LEU A 175 -9.82 -21.47 13.37
N LYS A 176 -10.41 -21.30 12.18
CA LYS A 176 -11.03 -22.43 11.47
C LYS A 176 -9.96 -23.43 11.07
N HIS A 177 -10.27 -24.70 11.18
CA HIS A 177 -9.44 -25.77 10.62
C HIS A 177 -9.59 -25.79 9.10
N THR A 178 -8.51 -25.98 8.36
CA THR A 178 -8.56 -26.31 6.93
C THR A 178 -7.45 -27.29 6.59
N SER A 179 -7.72 -28.22 5.68
CA SER A 179 -6.68 -29.05 5.05
C SER A 179 -6.17 -28.46 3.73
N LYS A 180 -6.69 -27.29 3.33
CA LYS A 180 -6.34 -26.60 2.08
C LYS A 180 -6.20 -25.11 2.33
N ALA A 181 -4.98 -24.60 2.20
CA ALA A 181 -4.76 -23.16 2.09
C ALA A 181 -5.49 -22.65 0.83
N PRO A 182 -6.29 -21.58 0.91
CA PRO A 182 -6.89 -21.01 -0.29
C PRO A 182 -5.77 -20.58 -1.24
N MET A 183 -5.77 -21.12 -2.46
CA MET A 183 -4.88 -20.64 -3.51
C MET A 183 -5.23 -19.18 -3.82
N PRO A 184 -4.24 -18.30 -3.98
CA PRO A 184 -4.51 -16.93 -4.41
C PRO A 184 -5.25 -16.97 -5.74
N ALA A 185 -6.35 -16.22 -5.85
CA ALA A 185 -7.02 -16.02 -7.12
C ALA A 185 -6.01 -15.38 -8.08
N PHE A 186 -5.55 -16.13 -9.08
CA PHE A 186 -4.71 -15.55 -10.11
C PHE A 186 -5.52 -14.46 -10.81
N PRO A 187 -4.98 -13.25 -10.97
CA PRO A 187 -5.70 -12.20 -11.66
C PRO A 187 -6.06 -12.65 -13.07
N ALA A 188 -7.12 -12.07 -13.65
CA ALA A 188 -7.70 -12.49 -14.91
C ALA A 188 -6.65 -12.78 -16.00
N PRO A 189 -6.89 -13.77 -16.87
CA PRO A 189 -5.98 -14.09 -17.97
C PRO A 189 -5.72 -12.88 -18.87
N ALA A 190 -4.57 -12.87 -19.55
CA ALA A 190 -4.11 -11.78 -20.42
C ALA A 190 -4.95 -11.60 -21.71
N ASN A 191 -6.16 -12.17 -21.76
CA ASN A 191 -7.02 -12.20 -22.92
C ASN A 191 -7.41 -10.76 -23.31
N GLY A 192 -7.33 -10.46 -24.61
CA GLY A 192 -7.70 -9.16 -25.18
C GLY A 192 -6.68 -8.04 -25.03
N LEU A 193 -5.45 -8.30 -24.56
CA LEU A 193 -4.38 -7.30 -24.52
C LEU A 193 -3.66 -7.18 -25.87
N GLY A 194 -3.44 -5.94 -26.32
CA GLY A 194 -2.53 -5.63 -27.42
C GLY A 194 -1.06 -5.87 -27.09
N ASN A 195 -0.17 -5.76 -28.08
CA ASN A 195 1.27 -6.02 -27.92
C ASN A 195 1.97 -5.04 -26.95
N PHE A 196 1.40 -3.85 -26.79
CA PHE A 196 1.90 -2.76 -25.96
C PHE A 196 0.96 -2.43 -24.81
N GLN A 197 0.26 -3.45 -24.32
CA GLN A 197 -0.69 -3.34 -23.23
C GLN A 197 -0.38 -4.36 -22.14
N GLY A 198 -0.63 -3.94 -20.90
CA GLY A 198 -0.52 -4.79 -19.73
C GLY A 198 -1.70 -4.60 -18.80
N ARG A 199 -2.13 -5.68 -18.16
CA ARG A 199 -3.14 -5.62 -17.09
C ARG A 199 -2.45 -5.47 -15.75
N VAL A 200 -2.82 -4.47 -14.97
CA VAL A 200 -2.26 -4.21 -13.63
C VAL A 200 -2.57 -5.38 -12.72
N LEU A 201 -1.51 -6.02 -12.21
CA LEU A 201 -1.60 -7.11 -11.24
C LEU A 201 -1.76 -6.58 -9.83
N TRP A 202 -0.96 -5.57 -9.51
CA TRP A 202 -0.97 -4.87 -8.23
C TRP A 202 -0.23 -3.55 -8.41
N TRP A 203 -0.53 -2.60 -7.52
CA TRP A 203 0.17 -1.33 -7.41
C TRP A 203 0.34 -1.01 -5.93
N ASN A 204 1.52 -0.60 -5.50
CA ASN A 204 1.77 -0.14 -4.15
C ASN A 204 1.88 1.39 -4.14
N LEU A 205 0.94 2.07 -3.47
CA LEU A 205 0.91 3.53 -3.41
C LEU A 205 2.07 4.11 -2.62
N ALA A 206 2.48 3.49 -1.50
CA ALA A 206 3.58 3.99 -0.67
C ALA A 206 4.94 3.96 -1.41
N GLN A 207 5.18 2.89 -2.17
CA GLN A 207 6.37 2.66 -2.98
C GLN A 207 6.30 3.28 -4.38
N GLN A 208 5.09 3.59 -4.86
CA GLN A 208 4.79 4.22 -6.14
C GLN A 208 5.25 3.41 -7.37
N PHE A 209 5.09 2.09 -7.28
CA PHE A 209 5.25 1.18 -8.42
C PHE A 209 4.33 -0.03 -8.30
N GLY A 210 4.20 -0.77 -9.38
CA GLY A 210 3.39 -1.97 -9.47
C GLY A 210 3.95 -2.99 -10.45
N ALA A 211 3.14 -4.01 -10.70
CA ALA A 211 3.38 -5.00 -11.73
C ALA A 211 2.22 -5.03 -12.72
N ILE A 212 2.53 -5.22 -13.99
CA ILE A 212 1.57 -5.51 -15.05
C ILE A 212 1.85 -6.89 -15.63
N ARG A 213 0.79 -7.58 -16.05
CA ARG A 213 0.87 -8.81 -16.84
C ARG A 213 0.71 -8.48 -18.31
N LEU A 214 1.67 -8.92 -19.11
CA LEU A 214 1.72 -8.72 -20.54
C LEU A 214 0.95 -9.83 -21.27
N ARG A 215 0.70 -9.62 -22.58
CA ARG A 215 0.02 -10.59 -23.46
C ARG A 215 0.65 -11.99 -23.42
N ASN A 216 1.98 -12.08 -23.36
CA ASN A 216 2.71 -13.35 -23.31
C ASN A 216 2.72 -14.03 -21.92
N GLY A 217 1.96 -13.50 -20.95
CA GLY A 217 1.89 -14.02 -19.58
C GLY A 217 3.01 -13.56 -18.65
N SER A 218 4.09 -12.99 -19.17
CA SER A 218 5.18 -12.44 -18.35
C SER A 218 4.75 -11.20 -17.57
N ALA A 219 5.48 -10.88 -16.50
CA ALA A 219 5.26 -9.69 -15.69
C ALA A 219 6.33 -8.63 -15.97
N ALA A 220 5.90 -7.37 -16.00
CA ALA A 220 6.78 -6.21 -16.08
C ALA A 220 6.50 -5.25 -14.91
N ARG A 221 7.54 -4.56 -14.44
CA ARG A 221 7.41 -3.46 -13.49
C ARG A 221 6.77 -2.26 -14.17
N ILE A 222 6.02 -1.48 -13.40
CA ILE A 222 5.58 -0.15 -13.81
C ILE A 222 5.83 0.83 -12.68
N HIS A 223 6.57 1.91 -12.95
CA HIS A 223 6.93 2.91 -11.95
C HIS A 223 6.22 4.24 -12.23
N ARG A 224 5.90 5.00 -11.16
CA ARG A 224 5.18 6.27 -11.28
C ARG A 224 5.81 7.31 -12.20
N SER A 225 7.14 7.30 -12.37
CA SER A 225 7.84 8.24 -13.26
C SER A 225 7.57 7.99 -14.73
N HIS A 226 7.05 6.81 -15.05
CA HIS A 226 6.74 6.39 -16.39
C HIS A 226 5.25 6.23 -16.61
N LEU A 227 4.41 6.54 -15.62
CA LEU A 227 2.97 6.37 -15.70
C LEU A 227 2.27 7.71 -15.72
N THR A 228 1.29 7.84 -16.60
CA THR A 228 0.31 8.93 -16.59
C THR A 228 -1.09 8.38 -16.37
N ARG A 229 -1.91 9.12 -15.63
CA ARG A 229 -3.32 8.81 -15.41
C ARG A 229 -4.17 9.99 -15.88
N PRO A 230 -5.05 9.82 -16.88
CA PRO A 230 -5.96 10.88 -17.29
C PRO A 230 -6.79 11.39 -16.11
N ASN A 231 -7.01 12.71 -16.05
CA ASN A 231 -7.84 13.37 -15.03
C ASN A 231 -7.37 13.17 -13.57
N SER A 232 -6.11 12.82 -13.35
CA SER A 232 -5.53 12.75 -12.01
C SER A 232 -4.19 13.48 -11.94
N ARG A 233 -3.97 14.17 -10.81
CA ARG A 233 -2.66 14.77 -10.50
C ARG A 233 -1.66 13.75 -9.94
N LEU A 234 -2.14 12.56 -9.59
CA LEU A 234 -1.35 11.46 -9.08
C LEU A 234 -1.26 10.36 -10.13
N ALA A 235 -0.04 9.96 -10.49
CA ALA A 235 0.19 8.76 -11.27
C ALA A 235 0.04 7.53 -10.36
N TYR A 236 -1.00 6.73 -10.62
CA TYR A 236 -1.23 5.43 -10.02
C TYR A 236 -2.06 4.56 -10.97
N ALA A 237 -2.01 3.25 -10.74
CA ALA A 237 -2.82 2.28 -11.46
C ALA A 237 -3.57 1.40 -10.44
N ALA A 238 -4.85 1.12 -10.69
CA ALA A 238 -5.64 0.20 -9.90
C ALA A 238 -5.53 -1.22 -10.45
N THR A 239 -5.64 -2.22 -9.58
CA THR A 239 -5.64 -3.64 -9.97
C THR A 239 -6.70 -3.90 -11.03
N GLY A 240 -6.34 -4.65 -12.08
CA GLY A 240 -7.21 -5.00 -13.19
C GLY A 240 -7.32 -3.96 -14.30
N GLU A 241 -6.89 -2.71 -14.08
CA GLU A 241 -6.82 -1.69 -15.15
C GLU A 241 -5.87 -2.12 -16.26
N ILE A 242 -6.13 -1.62 -17.47
CA ILE A 242 -5.23 -1.80 -18.61
C ILE A 242 -4.38 -0.55 -18.73
N VAL A 243 -3.08 -0.78 -18.92
CA VAL A 243 -2.11 0.25 -19.19
C VAL A 243 -1.54 0.01 -20.57
N GLU A 244 -1.51 1.06 -21.38
CA GLU A 244 -0.78 1.10 -22.65
C GLU A 244 0.61 1.70 -22.39
N PHE A 245 1.65 1.21 -23.08
CA PHE A 245 3.03 1.67 -22.91
C PHE A 245 3.79 1.65 -24.24
N GLU A 246 4.80 2.49 -24.42
CA GLU A 246 5.51 2.58 -25.71
C GLU A 246 6.63 1.53 -25.84
N LYS A 247 7.27 1.16 -24.72
CA LYS A 247 8.37 0.20 -24.73
C LYS A 247 8.57 -0.50 -23.39
N LEU A 248 9.27 -1.63 -23.46
CA LEU A 248 9.83 -2.33 -22.31
C LEU A 248 11.34 -2.14 -22.30
N SER A 249 11.92 -1.92 -21.13
CA SER A 249 13.37 -1.87 -20.95
C SER A 249 13.76 -2.49 -19.61
N LEU A 250 15.05 -2.71 -19.36
CA LEU A 250 15.49 -3.17 -18.04
C LEU A 250 15.14 -2.12 -16.97
N PRO A 251 14.64 -2.52 -15.80
CA PRO A 251 14.45 -1.58 -14.70
C PRO A 251 15.78 -0.93 -14.31
N ASN A 252 15.73 0.35 -13.93
CA ASN A 252 16.91 1.02 -13.36
C ASN A 252 17.29 0.35 -12.04
N GLN A 253 18.42 -0.37 -12.03
CA GLN A 253 18.99 -1.00 -10.85
C GLN A 253 20.12 -0.15 -10.29
N THR A 254 20.12 0.04 -8.97
CA THR A 254 21.25 0.65 -8.22
C THR A 254 21.58 -0.27 -7.06
N THR A 255 22.74 -0.11 -6.40
CA THR A 255 23.08 -0.85 -5.17
C THR A 255 21.96 -0.79 -4.12
N ASP A 256 21.29 0.36 -4.01
CA ASP A 256 20.19 0.59 -3.06
C ASP A 256 18.80 0.20 -3.60
N ARG A 257 18.70 -0.26 -4.85
CA ARG A 257 17.45 -0.55 -5.56
C ARG A 257 17.61 -1.78 -6.43
N SER A 258 17.58 -2.95 -5.81
CA SER A 258 17.44 -4.22 -6.52
C SER A 258 15.96 -4.50 -6.81
N THR A 259 15.70 -5.21 -7.91
CA THR A 259 14.36 -5.68 -8.23
C THR A 259 14.45 -6.99 -9.02
N GLU A 260 13.52 -7.91 -8.75
CA GLU A 260 13.43 -9.19 -9.46
C GLU A 260 12.77 -9.06 -10.84
N PHE A 261 12.17 -7.90 -11.14
CA PHE A 261 11.58 -7.64 -12.45
C PHE A 261 12.66 -7.63 -13.53
N ARG A 262 12.42 -8.38 -14.61
CA ARG A 262 13.30 -8.42 -15.80
C ARG A 262 12.95 -7.38 -16.85
N SER A 263 11.86 -6.66 -16.67
CA SER A 263 11.40 -5.61 -17.59
C SER A 263 10.60 -4.55 -16.83
N GLU A 264 10.63 -3.33 -17.35
CA GLU A 264 9.87 -2.17 -16.88
C GLU A 264 9.21 -1.48 -18.07
N ALA A 265 7.94 -1.11 -17.90
CA ALA A 265 7.15 -0.38 -18.89
C ALA A 265 7.42 1.12 -18.82
N TYR A 266 7.70 1.71 -19.98
CA TYR A 266 8.00 3.14 -20.14
C TYR A 266 6.93 3.87 -20.96
N ALA A 267 6.77 5.17 -20.68
CA ALA A 267 5.76 6.03 -21.31
C ALA A 267 4.35 5.43 -21.24
N ALA A 268 4.03 4.90 -20.07
CA ALA A 268 2.80 4.20 -19.78
C ALA A 268 1.65 5.16 -19.48
N LYS A 269 0.43 4.77 -19.86
CA LYS A 269 -0.81 5.51 -19.64
C LYS A 269 -1.92 4.55 -19.23
N VAL A 270 -2.63 4.87 -18.15
CA VAL A 270 -3.84 4.13 -17.77
C VAL A 270 -4.95 4.39 -18.80
N LEU A 271 -5.52 3.31 -19.34
CA LEU A 271 -6.72 3.37 -20.16
C LEU A 271 -7.95 3.46 -19.25
N THR A 272 -8.57 4.63 -19.18
CA THR A 272 -9.85 4.81 -18.51
C THR A 272 -10.96 4.25 -19.39
N LYS A 273 -11.77 3.35 -18.84
CA LYS A 273 -13.04 2.96 -19.48
C LYS A 273 -14.05 4.09 -19.39
#